data_AF-A0AAN6WM42-F1
#
_entry.id   AF-A0AAN6WM42-F1
#
_cell.length_a   1.000
_cell.length_b   1.000
_cell.length_c   1.000
_cell.angle_alpha   90.00
_cell.angle_beta   90.00
_cell.angle_gamma   90.00
#
_symmetry.space_group_name_H-M   'P 1'
#
loop_
_entity.id
_entity.type
_entity.pdbx_description
1 polymer ?
#
loop_
_entity_poly.entity_id
_entity_poly.type
_entity_poly.pdbx_seq_one_letter_code
_entity_poly.pdbx_strand_id
1 'polypeptide(L)'
;MSATAVSHTTLLAILWSGTALSLVVFLFRLTFRIKVMHRLKLDDYLVIASFAFYLASTIVYTVLARSIGTIIESWVGTDSSADILDLIARAALGLHALLASYVMLCTSLWLIKFALMAFFRGLGRKMRSQRILWWSVLVYIVASYFVAIGTMDWQCLTSNPLDMSANCDGRPRDAVYFVFTANRIQLAMDISSDLF
;
A
#
# COMPACT_ATOMS: atom_id res chain seq x y z
N MET A 1 -6.39 28.33 -6.01
CA MET A 1 -5.09 27.75 -6.42
C MET A 1 -5.40 26.46 -7.15
N SER A 2 -5.30 26.46 -8.47
CA SER A 2 -5.61 25.31 -9.32
C SER A 2 -4.57 24.23 -9.10
N ALA A 3 -4.91 23.18 -8.35
CA ALA A 3 -4.15 21.95 -8.33
C ALA A 3 -4.02 21.46 -9.76
N THR A 4 -2.80 21.24 -10.24
CA THR A 4 -2.53 20.64 -11.54
C THR A 4 -3.08 19.22 -11.51
N ALA A 5 -4.33 19.04 -11.95
CA ALA A 5 -4.96 17.74 -12.04
C ALA A 5 -4.17 16.90 -13.05
N VAL A 6 -3.47 15.88 -12.55
CA VAL A 6 -2.73 14.94 -13.40
C VAL A 6 -3.75 14.16 -14.22
N SER A 7 -3.52 14.03 -15.52
CA SER A 7 -4.39 13.25 -16.40
C SER A 7 -4.48 11.80 -15.91
N HIS A 8 -5.70 11.26 -15.89
CA HIS A 8 -5.98 9.87 -15.53
C HIS A 8 -5.10 8.87 -16.32
N THR A 9 -4.90 9.15 -17.61
CA THR A 9 -4.05 8.32 -18.48
C THR A 9 -2.58 8.29 -18.05
N THR A 10 -2.05 9.44 -17.61
CA THR A 10 -0.66 9.55 -17.12
C THR A 10 -0.50 8.77 -15.82
N LEU A 11 -1.46 8.86 -14.90
CA LEU A 11 -1.45 8.12 -13.64
C LEU A 11 -1.46 6.61 -13.87
N LEU A 12 -2.33 6.09 -14.73
CA LEU A 12 -2.34 4.66 -15.07
C LEU A 12 -1.05 4.23 -15.77
N ALA A 13 -0.51 5.04 -16.68
CA ALA A 13 0.74 4.70 -17.37
C ALA A 13 1.91 4.54 -16.40
N ILE A 14 2.03 5.44 -15.41
CA ILE A 14 3.07 5.36 -14.36
C ILE A 14 2.86 4.11 -13.51
N LEU A 15 1.62 3.85 -13.07
CA LEU A 15 1.31 2.71 -12.22
C LEU A 15 1.65 1.38 -12.92
N TRP A 16 1.17 1.19 -14.15
CA TRP A 16 1.41 -0.04 -14.90
C TRP A 16 2.87 -0.21 -15.34
N SER A 17 3.56 0.87 -15.70
CA SER A 17 5.00 0.79 -16.00
C SER A 17 5.82 0.38 -14.77
N GLY A 18 5.48 0.92 -13.60
CA GLY A 18 6.04 0.49 -12.32
C GLY A 18 5.81 -1.00 -12.07
N THR A 19 4.58 -1.48 -12.26
CA THR A 19 4.29 -2.93 -12.10
C THR A 19 5.00 -3.82 -13.10
N ALA A 20 5.11 -3.40 -14.36
CA ALA A 20 5.83 -4.16 -15.39
C ALA A 20 7.32 -4.26 -15.03
N LEU A 21 7.92 -3.16 -14.56
CA LEU A 21 9.31 -3.16 -14.09
C LEU A 21 9.50 -4.11 -12.90
N SER A 22 8.62 -4.05 -11.91
CA SER A 22 8.64 -4.97 -10.76
C SER A 22 8.50 -6.43 -11.18
N LEU A 23 7.63 -6.72 -12.15
CA LEU A 23 7.44 -8.06 -12.71
C LEU A 23 8.71 -8.59 -13.37
N VAL A 24 9.40 -7.76 -14.16
CA VAL A 24 10.65 -8.15 -14.83
C VAL A 24 11.73 -8.50 -13.80
N VAL A 25 11.91 -7.68 -12.77
CA VAL A 25 12.89 -7.94 -11.69
C VAL A 25 12.53 -9.20 -10.91
N PHE A 26 11.24 -9.39 -10.61
CA PHE A 26 10.73 -10.59 -9.95
C PHE A 26 11.00 -11.86 -10.76
N LEU A 27 10.65 -11.87 -12.05
CA LEU A 27 10.87 -13.01 -12.94
C LEU A 27 12.35 -13.31 -13.12
N PHE A 28 13.19 -12.28 -13.22
CA PHE A 28 14.64 -12.45 -13.28
C PHE A 28 15.17 -13.13 -12.01
N ARG A 29 14.78 -12.65 -10.83
CA ARG A 29 15.18 -13.23 -9.53
C ARG A 29 14.71 -14.68 -9.39
N LEU A 30 13.47 -14.96 -9.75
CA LEU A 30 12.90 -16.31 -9.68
C LEU A 30 13.59 -17.27 -10.65
N THR A 31 13.81 -16.85 -11.90
CA THR A 31 14.49 -17.66 -12.92
C THR A 31 15.92 -17.97 -12.52
N PHE A 32 16.66 -16.98 -12.01
CA PHE A 32 18.03 -17.18 -11.54
C PHE A 32 18.07 -18.21 -10.41
N ARG A 33 17.16 -18.12 -9.43
CA ARG A 33 17.18 -19.06 -8.31
C ARG A 33 16.74 -20.47 -8.71
N ILE A 34 15.74 -20.61 -9.57
CA ILE A 34 15.31 -21.93 -10.07
C ILE A 34 16.46 -22.59 -10.84
N LYS A 35 17.12 -21.87 -11.75
CA LYS A 35 18.19 -22.42 -12.61
C LYS A 35 19.52 -22.65 -11.87
N VAL A 36 19.87 -21.82 -10.88
CA VAL A 36 21.19 -21.88 -10.23
C VAL A 36 21.16 -22.67 -8.92
N MET A 37 20.11 -22.50 -8.10
CA MET A 37 20.05 -23.07 -6.74
C MET A 37 19.18 -24.32 -6.62
N HIS A 38 18.28 -24.59 -7.58
CA HIS A 38 17.40 -25.78 -7.64
C HIS A 38 16.55 -26.04 -6.38
N ARG A 39 16.47 -25.12 -5.42
CA ARG A 39 15.64 -25.22 -4.20
C ARG A 39 15.00 -23.88 -3.87
N LEU A 40 13.68 -23.91 -3.68
CA LEU A 40 12.93 -22.79 -3.14
C LEU A 40 13.16 -22.68 -1.64
N LYS A 41 13.48 -21.47 -1.17
CA LYS A 41 13.58 -21.16 0.25
C LYS A 41 12.35 -20.35 0.68
N LEU A 42 12.12 -20.24 1.98
CA LEU A 42 11.06 -19.38 2.55
C LEU A 42 11.09 -17.94 2.01
N ASP A 43 12.28 -17.40 1.75
CA ASP A 43 12.48 -16.09 1.11
C ASP A 43 11.76 -15.98 -0.25
N ASP A 44 11.73 -17.04 -1.07
CA ASP A 44 11.06 -16.99 -2.38
C ASP A 44 9.55 -16.91 -2.26
N TYR A 45 8.97 -17.68 -1.33
CA TYR A 45 7.54 -17.64 -1.08
C TYR A 45 7.10 -16.25 -0.59
N LEU A 46 7.91 -15.59 0.24
CA LEU A 46 7.65 -14.22 0.71
C LEU A 46 7.72 -13.19 -0.43
N VAL A 47 8.68 -13.33 -1.35
CA VAL A 47 8.78 -12.45 -2.54
C VAL A 47 7.60 -12.67 -3.49
N ILE A 48 7.19 -13.93 -3.71
CA ILE A 48 6.02 -14.25 -4.54
C ILE A 48 4.75 -13.64 -3.92
N ALA A 49 4.56 -13.83 -2.61
CA ALA A 49 3.44 -13.25 -1.88
C ALA A 49 3.44 -11.73 -1.98
N SER A 50 4.59 -11.08 -1.78
CA SER A 50 4.72 -9.63 -1.93
C SER A 50 4.29 -9.15 -3.31
N PHE A 51 4.80 -9.76 -4.37
CA PHE A 51 4.44 -9.38 -5.73
C PHE A 51 2.94 -9.57 -6.00
N ALA A 52 2.34 -10.65 -5.48
CA ALA A 52 0.90 -10.87 -5.59
C ALA A 52 0.08 -9.77 -4.88
N PHE A 53 0.47 -9.35 -3.68
CA PHE A 53 -0.18 -8.25 -2.97
C PHE A 53 0.00 -6.90 -3.69
N TYR A 54 1.19 -6.64 -4.23
CA TYR A 54 1.46 -5.42 -5.00
C TYR A 54 0.63 -5.37 -6.30
N LEU A 55 0.53 -6.48 -7.01
CA LEU A 55 -0.29 -6.61 -8.21
C LEU A 55 -1.78 -6.43 -7.88
N ALA A 56 -2.26 -7.08 -6.81
CA ALA A 56 -3.65 -6.91 -6.36
C ALA A 56 -3.96 -5.46 -6.00
N SER A 57 -3.06 -4.78 -5.26
CA SER A 57 -3.21 -3.36 -4.93
C SER A 57 -3.30 -2.49 -6.19
N THR A 58 -2.45 -2.75 -7.18
CA THR A 58 -2.46 -2.04 -8.47
C THR A 58 -3.79 -2.24 -9.19
N ILE A 59 -4.29 -3.47 -9.27
CA ILE A 59 -5.58 -3.78 -9.92
C ILE A 59 -6.72 -3.02 -9.22
N VAL A 60 -6.81 -3.10 -7.89
CA VAL A 60 -7.84 -2.38 -7.12
C VAL A 60 -7.75 -0.87 -7.37
N TYR A 61 -6.54 -0.31 -7.35
CA TYR A 61 -6.34 1.12 -7.59
C TYR A 61 -6.76 1.54 -9.01
N THR A 62 -6.52 0.72 -10.03
CA THR A 62 -6.94 1.02 -11.42
C THR A 62 -8.46 1.03 -11.59
N VAL A 63 -9.17 0.11 -10.92
CA VAL A 63 -10.64 0.07 -10.92
C VAL A 63 -11.18 1.29 -10.18
N LEU A 64 -10.58 1.62 -9.04
CA LEU A 64 -10.99 2.75 -8.23
C LEU A 64 -10.77 4.10 -8.94
N ALA A 65 -9.64 4.28 -9.62
CA ALA A 65 -9.35 5.50 -10.38
C ALA A 65 -10.43 5.79 -11.43
N ARG A 66 -10.96 4.74 -12.08
CA ARG A 66 -12.07 4.86 -13.02
C ARG A 66 -13.38 5.23 -12.33
N SER A 67 -13.67 4.62 -11.18
CA SER A 67 -14.88 4.89 -10.39
C SER A 67 -14.92 6.32 -9.87
N ILE A 68 -13.79 6.85 -9.38
CA ILE A 68 -13.72 8.21 -8.84
C ILE A 68 -14.02 9.25 -9.93
N GLY A 69 -13.52 9.05 -11.17
CA GLY A 69 -13.82 9.95 -12.29
C GLY A 69 -15.32 10.09 -12.55
N THR A 70 -16.04 8.96 -12.58
CA THR A 70 -17.50 8.96 -12.79
C THR A 70 -18.27 9.58 -11.62
N ILE A 71 -17.78 9.38 -10.39
CA ILE A 71 -18.40 9.94 -9.19
C ILE A 71 -18.30 11.47 -9.23
N ILE A 72 -17.12 12.02 -9.52
CA ILE A 72 -16.89 13.48 -9.57
C ILE A 72 -17.77 14.16 -10.63
N GLU A 73 -17.93 13.55 -11.81
CA GLU A 73 -18.82 14.08 -12.86
C GLU A 73 -20.30 14.08 -12.41
N SER A 74 -20.74 13.02 -11.71
CA SER A 74 -22.10 12.96 -11.18
C SER A 74 -22.37 13.95 -10.03
N TRP A 75 -21.37 14.28 -9.20
CA TRP A 75 -21.52 15.28 -8.13
C TRP A 75 -21.86 16.68 -8.66
N VAL A 76 -21.42 17.03 -9.86
CA VAL A 76 -21.65 18.37 -10.46
C VAL A 76 -23.06 18.51 -11.07
N GLY A 77 -23.74 17.39 -11.37
CA GLY A 77 -25.02 17.38 -12.07
C GLY A 77 -26.23 16.88 -11.28
N THR A 78 -26.09 16.60 -9.98
CA THR A 78 -27.15 15.93 -9.19
C THR A 78 -27.97 16.91 -8.36
N ASP A 79 -29.25 17.09 -8.72
CA ASP A 79 -30.24 17.91 -7.97
C ASP A 79 -31.25 17.05 -7.15
N SER A 80 -31.22 15.72 -7.28
CA SER A 80 -32.20 14.82 -6.65
C SER A 80 -31.67 14.13 -5.39
N SER A 81 -32.43 14.17 -4.30
CA SER A 81 -32.04 13.62 -2.99
C SER A 81 -31.89 12.10 -2.93
N ALA A 82 -32.52 11.35 -3.85
CA ALA A 82 -32.35 9.90 -3.97
C ALA A 82 -31.00 9.52 -4.62
N ASP A 83 -30.52 10.31 -5.59
CA ASP A 83 -29.24 10.09 -6.26
C ASP A 83 -28.05 10.42 -5.33
N ILE A 84 -28.22 11.38 -4.42
CA ILE A 84 -27.20 11.73 -3.42
C ILE A 84 -26.90 10.54 -2.50
N LEU A 85 -27.93 9.78 -2.09
CA LEU A 85 -27.74 8.64 -1.19
C LEU A 85 -26.98 7.48 -1.86
N ASP A 86 -27.27 7.17 -3.13
CA ASP A 86 -26.51 6.19 -3.92
C ASP A 86 -25.07 6.66 -4.15
N LEU A 87 -24.88 7.96 -4.38
CA LEU A 87 -23.57 8.54 -4.59
C LEU A 87 -22.67 8.46 -3.34
N ILE A 88 -23.24 8.70 -2.15
CA ILE A 88 -22.55 8.53 -0.86
C ILE A 88 -22.19 7.06 -0.62
N ALA A 89 -23.11 6.13 -0.91
CA ALA A 89 -22.84 4.69 -0.77
C ALA A 89 -21.69 4.23 -1.67
N ARG A 90 -21.65 4.70 -2.92
CA ARG A 90 -20.55 4.42 -3.87
C ARG A 90 -19.23 5.04 -3.43
N ALA A 91 -19.27 6.26 -2.88
CA ALA A 91 -18.08 6.92 -2.33
C ALA A 91 -17.50 6.16 -1.13
N ALA A 92 -18.36 5.68 -0.22
CA ALA A 92 -17.94 4.86 0.91
C ALA A 92 -17.27 3.55 0.47
N LEU A 93 -17.88 2.85 -0.49
CA LEU A 93 -17.28 1.64 -1.09
C LEU A 93 -15.91 1.94 -1.72
N GLY A 94 -15.79 3.08 -2.40
CA GLY A 94 -14.52 3.54 -2.97
C GLY A 94 -13.45 3.80 -1.91
N LEU A 95 -13.83 4.39 -0.78
CA LEU A 95 -12.91 4.65 0.33
C LEU A 95 -12.44 3.35 1.01
N HIS A 96 -13.35 2.39 1.18
CA HIS A 96 -13.01 1.05 1.68
C HIS A 96 -12.05 0.31 0.74
N ALA A 97 -12.29 0.41 -0.58
CA ALA A 97 -11.40 -0.16 -1.59
C ALA A 97 -10.03 0.52 -1.58
N LEU A 98 -9.98 1.84 -1.38
CA LEU A 98 -8.73 2.60 -1.25
C LEU A 98 -7.93 2.12 -0.03
N LEU A 99 -8.59 2.00 1.14
CA LEU A 99 -7.99 1.48 2.36
C LEU A 99 -7.40 0.08 2.12
N ALA A 100 -8.19 -0.82 1.53
CA ALA A 100 -7.75 -2.17 1.22
C ALA A 100 -6.52 -2.16 0.28
N SER A 101 -6.54 -1.32 -0.76
CA SER A 101 -5.42 -1.19 -1.70
C SER A 101 -4.14 -0.71 -1.01
N TYR A 102 -4.27 0.22 -0.06
CA TYR A 102 -3.14 0.79 0.67
C TYR A 102 -2.57 -0.21 1.69
N VAL A 103 -3.43 -0.97 2.38
CA VAL A 103 -3.00 -2.06 3.26
C VAL A 103 -2.27 -3.13 2.45
N MET A 104 -2.79 -3.53 1.28
CA MET A 104 -2.10 -4.49 0.38
C MET A 104 -0.74 -3.97 -0.11
N LEU A 105 -0.66 -2.67 -0.44
CA LEU A 105 0.61 -2.06 -0.83
C LEU A 105 1.60 -2.07 0.33
N CYS A 106 1.16 -1.64 1.51
CA CYS A 106 1.95 -1.65 2.72
C CYS A 106 2.47 -3.08 2.98
N THR A 107 1.59 -4.09 3.07
CA THR A 107 1.98 -5.48 3.31
C THR A 107 2.97 -6.00 2.28
N SER A 108 2.85 -5.62 1.01
CA SER A 108 3.81 -6.00 -0.03
C SER A 108 5.23 -5.52 0.25
N LEU A 109 5.40 -4.27 0.71
CA LEU A 109 6.71 -3.70 1.04
C LEU A 109 7.34 -4.43 2.23
N TRP A 110 6.55 -4.67 3.28
CA TRP A 110 7.00 -5.40 4.47
C TRP A 110 7.38 -6.85 4.17
N LEU A 111 6.63 -7.53 3.30
CA LEU A 111 6.94 -8.89 2.85
C LEU A 111 8.31 -8.98 2.15
N ILE A 112 8.68 -7.99 1.33
CA ILE A 112 10.02 -7.92 0.72
C ILE A 112 11.11 -7.75 1.78
N LYS A 113 10.91 -6.88 2.77
CA LYS A 113 11.85 -6.72 3.88
C LYS A 113 12.05 -8.04 4.64
N PHE A 114 10.95 -8.73 4.97
CA PHE A 114 11.03 -10.04 5.61
C PHE A 114 11.75 -11.08 4.75
N ALA A 115 11.55 -11.05 3.43
CA ALA A 115 12.27 -11.91 2.51
C ALA A 115 13.79 -11.66 2.56
N LEU A 116 14.21 -10.39 2.38
CA LEU A 116 15.61 -9.98 2.48
C LEU A 116 16.23 -10.41 3.82
N MET A 117 15.48 -10.23 4.90
CA MET A 117 15.90 -10.61 6.24
C MET A 117 16.08 -12.12 6.41
N ALA A 118 15.18 -12.93 5.83
CA ALA A 118 15.29 -14.38 5.80
C ALA A 118 16.49 -14.83 4.94
N PHE A 119 16.78 -14.11 3.85
CA PHE A 119 17.96 -14.33 3.03
C PHE A 119 19.26 -14.10 3.82
N PHE A 120 19.39 -12.96 4.52
CA PHE A 120 20.56 -12.66 5.34
C PHE A 120 20.78 -13.67 6.48
N ARG A 121 19.70 -14.18 7.08
CA ARG A 121 19.79 -15.26 8.07
C ARG A 121 20.49 -16.50 7.53
N GLY A 122 20.24 -16.82 6.26
CA GLY A 122 20.87 -17.95 5.56
C GLY A 122 22.38 -17.78 5.35
N LEU A 123 22.83 -16.55 5.05
CA LEU A 123 24.24 -16.22 4.85
C LEU A 123 25.04 -16.22 6.16
N GLY A 124 24.38 -15.83 7.26
CA GLY A 124 25.02 -15.47 8.53
C GLY A 124 25.24 -16.55 9.57
N ARG A 125 25.06 -17.82 9.22
CA ARG A 125 24.79 -18.88 10.23
C ARG A 125 25.91 -19.11 11.25
N LYS A 126 27.13 -18.61 11.02
CA LYS A 126 28.33 -18.88 11.83
C LYS A 126 28.65 -17.81 12.90
N MET A 127 28.08 -16.60 12.84
CA MET A 127 28.42 -15.50 13.76
C MET A 127 27.33 -15.29 14.83
N ARG A 128 27.72 -15.31 16.12
CA ARG A 128 26.79 -15.03 17.25
C ARG A 128 26.26 -13.59 17.24
N SER A 129 27.13 -12.62 16.95
CA SER A 129 26.75 -11.19 16.86
C SER A 129 25.63 -10.96 15.83
N GLN A 130 25.75 -11.59 14.66
CA GLN A 130 24.75 -11.49 13.60
C GLN A 130 23.38 -12.06 14.00
N ARG A 131 23.33 -13.08 14.86
CA ARG A 131 22.05 -13.62 15.35
C ARG A 131 21.32 -12.61 16.25
N ILE A 132 22.06 -11.88 17.09
CA ILE A 132 21.48 -10.88 17.98
C ILE A 132 20.96 -9.70 17.15
N LEU A 133 21.79 -9.17 16.24
CA LEU A 133 21.40 -8.10 15.32
C LEU A 133 20.17 -8.49 14.49
N TRP A 134 20.10 -9.73 14.02
CA TRP A 134 18.94 -10.23 13.29
C TRP A 134 17.65 -10.10 14.12
N TRP A 135 17.64 -10.56 15.38
CA TRP A 135 16.43 -10.42 16.20
C TRP A 135 16.07 -8.96 16.49
N SER A 136 17.05 -8.09 16.71
CA SER A 136 16.80 -6.66 16.92
C SER A 136 16.16 -6.01 15.69
N VAL A 137 16.70 -6.26 14.50
CA VAL A 137 16.15 -5.73 13.24
C VAL A 137 14.76 -6.31 12.97
N LEU A 138 14.52 -7.59 13.30
CA LEU A 138 13.20 -8.20 13.12
C LEU A 138 12.14 -7.47 13.94
N VAL A 139 12.44 -7.24 15.22
CA VAL A 139 11.54 -6.54 16.14
C VAL A 139 11.29 -5.12 15.65
N TYR A 140 12.33 -4.42 15.19
CA TYR A 140 12.18 -3.08 14.64
C TYR A 140 11.28 -3.06 13.40
N ILE A 141 11.49 -3.96 12.44
CA ILE A 141 10.67 -4.10 11.24
C ILE A 141 9.21 -4.41 11.62
N VAL A 142 8.98 -5.39 12.49
CA VAL A 142 7.62 -5.72 12.92
C VAL A 142 6.95 -4.54 13.63
N ALA A 143 7.65 -3.83 14.51
CA ALA A 143 7.09 -2.67 15.20
C ALA A 143 6.72 -1.55 14.22
N SER A 144 7.57 -1.27 13.24
CA SER A 144 7.33 -0.23 12.25
C SER A 144 6.19 -0.57 11.28
N TYR A 145 5.94 -1.86 11.01
CA TYR A 145 4.74 -2.31 10.31
C TYR A 145 3.45 -1.96 11.06
N PHE A 146 3.41 -2.25 12.36
CA PHE A 146 2.25 -1.91 13.18
C PHE A 146 2.04 -0.41 13.31
N VAL A 147 3.12 0.38 13.39
CA VAL A 147 3.02 1.84 13.35
C VAL A 147 2.44 2.30 12.00
N ALA A 148 2.93 1.78 10.87
CA ALA A 148 2.42 2.15 9.56
C ALA A 148 0.91 1.88 9.43
N ILE A 149 0.45 0.71 9.89
CA ILE A 149 -0.99 0.37 9.91
C ILE A 149 -1.76 1.23 10.93
N GLY A 150 -1.18 1.49 12.09
CA GLY A 150 -1.81 2.28 13.16
C GLY A 150 -1.97 3.76 12.81
N THR A 151 -1.11 4.29 11.93
CA THR A 151 -1.22 5.68 11.45
C THR A 151 -2.35 5.92 10.46
N MET A 152 -3.10 4.89 10.06
CA MET A 152 -4.25 5.04 9.18
C MET A 152 -5.48 5.53 9.95
N ASP A 153 -6.27 6.40 9.33
CA ASP A 153 -7.47 7.00 9.93
C ASP A 153 -8.69 6.04 9.83
N TRP A 154 -8.65 4.96 10.62
CA TRP A 154 -9.68 3.91 10.58
C TRP A 154 -11.10 4.45 10.80
N GLN A 155 -11.26 5.49 11.63
CA GLN A 155 -12.58 6.04 11.95
C GLN A 155 -13.30 6.69 10.76
N CYS A 156 -12.55 7.30 9.84
CA CYS A 156 -13.10 7.87 8.61
C CYS A 156 -13.13 6.82 7.49
N LEU A 157 -12.12 5.96 7.40
CA LEU A 157 -12.01 4.99 6.30
C LEU A 157 -12.86 3.72 6.48
N THR A 158 -13.45 3.47 7.65
CA THR A 158 -14.37 2.34 7.88
C THR A 158 -15.74 2.75 8.39
N SER A 159 -16.09 4.05 8.36
CA SER A 159 -17.38 4.53 8.83
C SER A 159 -18.52 4.09 7.91
N ASN A 160 -19.71 3.93 8.46
CA ASN A 160 -20.92 3.72 7.68
C ASN A 160 -21.17 4.90 6.72
N PRO A 161 -21.77 4.67 5.55
CA PRO A 161 -21.97 5.72 4.54
C PRO A 161 -22.76 6.92 5.06
N LEU A 162 -23.71 6.71 5.98
CA LEU A 162 -24.54 7.77 6.59
C LEU A 162 -23.77 8.66 7.58
N ASP A 163 -22.74 8.10 8.25
CA ASP A 163 -21.93 8.81 9.24
C ASP A 163 -20.59 9.29 8.66
N MET A 164 -20.31 8.94 7.40
CA MET A 164 -19.05 9.21 6.72
C MET A 164 -18.80 10.72 6.58
N SER A 165 -19.82 11.50 6.26
CA SER A 165 -19.70 12.96 6.22
C SER A 165 -19.46 13.54 7.63
N ALA A 166 -20.12 13.05 8.67
CA ALA A 166 -19.89 13.54 10.02
C ALA A 166 -18.48 13.21 10.54
N ASN A 167 -17.97 12.02 10.26
CA ASN A 167 -16.66 11.56 10.74
C ASN A 167 -15.48 12.09 9.91
N CYS A 168 -15.63 12.24 8.60
CA CYS A 168 -14.57 12.74 7.73
C CYS A 168 -14.59 14.28 7.58
N ASP A 169 -15.76 14.91 7.62
CA ASP A 169 -15.93 16.36 7.38
C ASP A 169 -15.93 17.18 8.68
N GLY A 170 -15.95 16.54 9.86
CA GLY A 170 -15.77 17.21 11.15
C GLY A 170 -14.38 17.83 11.36
N ARG A 171 -13.39 17.51 10.50
CA ARG A 171 -12.00 18.03 10.55
C ARG A 171 -11.36 18.20 9.16
N PRO A 172 -11.91 19.06 8.28
CA PRO A 172 -11.52 19.10 6.86
C PRO A 172 -10.11 19.65 6.66
N ARG A 173 -9.62 20.49 7.58
CA ARG A 173 -8.24 20.98 7.58
C ARG A 173 -7.25 20.05 8.27
N ASP A 174 -7.68 19.11 9.10
CA ASP A 174 -6.74 18.20 9.77
C ASP A 174 -6.58 16.88 9.00
N ALA A 175 -7.63 16.40 8.32
CA ALA A 175 -7.59 15.12 7.61
C ALA A 175 -6.55 15.09 6.47
N VAL A 176 -6.47 16.15 5.66
CA VAL A 176 -5.47 16.24 4.57
C VAL A 176 -4.06 16.30 5.15
N TYR A 177 -3.83 17.11 6.18
CA TYR A 177 -2.52 17.21 6.83
C TYR A 177 -2.14 15.92 7.55
N PHE A 178 -3.12 15.21 8.13
CA PHE A 178 -2.92 13.92 8.76
C PHE A 178 -2.48 12.88 7.73
N VAL A 179 -3.16 12.77 6.58
CA VAL A 179 -2.76 11.86 5.49
C VAL A 179 -1.35 12.18 4.98
N PHE A 180 -1.03 13.45 4.75
CA PHE A 180 0.33 13.84 4.33
C PHE A 180 1.38 13.50 5.39
N THR A 181 1.07 13.74 6.66
CA THR A 181 1.97 13.45 7.77
C THR A 181 2.16 11.95 7.96
N ALA A 182 1.09 11.16 7.89
CA ALA A 182 1.12 9.71 7.94
C ALA A 182 1.98 9.13 6.81
N ASN A 183 1.82 9.62 5.57
CA ASN A 183 2.66 9.22 4.44
C ASN A 183 4.14 9.58 4.65
N ARG A 184 4.44 10.75 5.23
CA ARG A 184 5.83 11.12 5.58
C ARG A 184 6.41 10.23 6.68
N ILE A 185 5.61 9.90 7.70
CA ILE A 185 6.00 8.99 8.77
C ILE A 185 6.30 7.61 8.18
N GLN A 186 5.43 7.10 7.31
CA GLN A 186 5.66 5.82 6.65
C GLN A 186 6.91 5.82 5.78
N LEU A 187 7.13 6.86 4.99
CA LEU A 187 8.37 7.01 4.22
C LEU A 187 9.60 7.03 5.14
N ALA A 188 9.56 7.77 6.25
CA ALA A 188 10.66 7.81 7.20
C ALA A 188 10.92 6.45 7.86
N MET A 189 9.86 5.71 8.21
CA MET A 189 9.95 4.35 8.76
C MET A 189 10.47 3.35 7.73
N ASP A 190 10.10 3.51 6.47
CA ASP A 190 10.59 2.68 5.36
C ASP A 190 12.10 2.89 5.15
N ILE A 191 12.55 4.14 5.04
CA ILE A 191 13.96 4.51 4.88
C ILE A 191 14.79 4.06 6.09
N SER A 192 14.31 4.32 7.30
CA SER A 192 15.04 3.96 8.52
C SER A 192 15.14 2.45 8.71
N SER A 193 14.13 1.67 8.31
CA SER A 193 14.18 0.21 8.36
C SER A 193 15.05 -0.42 7.25
N ASP A 194 15.38 0.31 6.18
CA ASP A 194 16.32 -0.16 5.16
C ASP A 194 17.79 0.11 5.50
N LEU A 195 18.07 1.01 6.45
CA LEU A 195 19.43 1.36 6.89
C LEU A 195 20.07 0.31 7.81
N PHE A 196 19.29 -0.59 8.41
CA PHE A 196 19.72 -1.59 9.38
C PHE A 196 19.60 -3.02 8.84
#